data_AF-A0A6A5SW44-F1
#
_entry.id   AF-A0A6A5SW44-F1
#
_cell.length_a   1.000
_cell.length_b   1.000
_cell.length_c   1.000
_cell.angle_alpha   90.00
_cell.angle_beta   90.00
_cell.angle_gamma   90.00
#
_symmetry.space_group_name_H-M   'P 1'
#
loop_
_entity.id
_entity.type
_entity.pdbx_description
1 polymer ?
#
loop_
_entity_poly.entity_id
_entity_poly.type
_entity_poly.pdbx_seq_one_letter_code
_entity_poly.pdbx_strand_id
1 'polypeptide(L)'
;MGAIEDALAAIKSLDEGEHFTCQAIADIYGAINLQLLGPHQEAELVKYIVGLTERGLPPTREMIQNFARGVVKKEVGNGWVTRFVERNKDQLITKWTAGMDRNRHQADSEHKYSLYFDLL
;
A
#
# COMPACT_ATOMS: atom_id res chain seq x y z
N MET A 1 -13.90 26.77 10.59
CA MET A 1 -14.65 26.18 9.48
C MET A 1 -13.73 25.13 8.88
N GLY A 2 -14.20 23.90 8.73
CA GLY A 2 -13.34 22.80 8.27
C GLY A 2 -13.13 22.86 6.76
N ALA A 3 -12.00 22.35 6.26
CA ALA A 3 -11.67 22.37 4.82
C ALA A 3 -12.76 21.75 3.91
N ILE A 4 -13.56 20.81 4.44
CA ILE A 4 -14.73 20.24 3.76
C ILE A 4 -15.88 21.25 3.65
N GLU A 5 -16.14 21.99 4.72
CA GLU A 5 -17.21 23.00 4.77
C GLU A 5 -16.89 24.15 3.82
N ASP A 6 -15.62 24.55 3.77
CA ASP A 6 -15.12 25.59 2.85
C ASP A 6 -15.24 25.16 1.39
N ALA A 7 -14.89 23.89 1.08
CA ALA A 7 -15.07 23.33 -0.27
C ALA A 7 -16.56 23.24 -0.68
N LEU A 8 -17.44 22.84 0.25
CA LEU A 8 -18.88 22.78 0.01
C LEU A 8 -19.49 24.17 -0.19
N ALA A 9 -19.00 25.18 0.53
CA ALA A 9 -19.41 26.57 0.35
C ALA A 9 -19.00 27.07 -1.04
N ALA A 10 -17.76 26.79 -1.46
CA ALA A 10 -17.25 27.19 -2.77
C ALA A 10 -18.05 26.57 -3.94
N ILE A 11 -18.40 25.29 -3.84
CA ILE A 11 -19.22 24.60 -4.86
C ILE A 11 -20.61 25.25 -4.97
N LYS A 12 -21.20 25.62 -3.84
CA LYS A 12 -22.53 26.25 -3.80
C LYS A 12 -22.54 27.69 -4.30
N SER A 13 -21.37 28.33 -4.40
CA SER A 13 -21.22 29.71 -4.87
C SER A 13 -20.86 29.82 -6.36
N LEU A 14 -20.73 28.69 -7.08
CA LEU A 14 -20.57 28.69 -8.54
C LEU A 14 -21.90 28.96 -9.23
N ASP A 15 -21.87 29.75 -10.31
CA ASP A 15 -23.08 30.05 -11.09
C ASP A 15 -23.57 28.79 -11.83
N GLU A 16 -24.89 28.65 -11.95
CA GLU A 16 -25.52 27.49 -12.61
C GLU A 16 -25.05 27.37 -14.06
N GLY A 17 -24.27 26.33 -14.36
CA GLY A 17 -23.72 26.05 -15.69
C GLY A 17 -22.20 26.16 -15.80
N GLU A 18 -21.50 26.63 -14.76
CA GLU A 18 -20.04 26.57 -14.72
C GLU A 18 -19.54 25.14 -14.47
N HIS A 19 -18.78 24.61 -15.43
CA HIS A 19 -18.15 23.30 -15.30
C HIS A 19 -16.90 23.39 -14.42
N PHE A 20 -16.95 22.79 -13.23
CA PHE A 20 -15.77 22.59 -12.39
C PHE A 20 -15.22 21.17 -12.54
N THR A 21 -13.89 21.02 -12.46
CA THR A 21 -13.24 19.71 -12.37
C THR A 21 -13.01 19.36 -10.90
N CYS A 22 -13.34 18.12 -10.51
CA CYS A 22 -13.13 17.66 -9.13
C CYS A 22 -11.66 17.74 -8.69
N GLN A 23 -10.71 17.75 -9.65
CA GLN A 23 -9.28 17.94 -9.38
C GLN A 23 -8.94 19.39 -9.01
N ALA A 24 -9.47 20.38 -9.72
CA ALA A 24 -9.18 21.78 -9.41
C ALA A 24 -9.66 22.17 -8.00
N ILE A 25 -10.84 21.68 -7.59
CA ILE A 25 -11.36 21.92 -6.23
C ILE A 25 -10.51 21.19 -5.19
N ALA A 26 -10.03 19.98 -5.50
CA ALA A 26 -9.11 19.24 -4.66
C ALA A 26 -7.77 19.97 -4.48
N ASP A 27 -7.26 20.62 -5.51
CA ASP A 27 -6.00 21.37 -5.43
C ASP A 27 -6.16 22.68 -4.64
N ILE A 28 -7.28 23.39 -4.80
CA ILE A 28 -7.56 24.68 -4.14
C ILE A 28 -7.83 24.51 -2.64
N TYR A 29 -8.72 23.60 -2.27
CA TYR A 29 -9.15 23.44 -0.88
C TYR A 29 -8.34 22.41 -0.12
N GLY A 30 -7.27 21.90 -0.74
CA GLY A 30 -6.46 20.83 -0.21
C GLY A 30 -7.35 19.64 0.09
N ALA A 31 -7.73 18.89 -0.94
CA ALA A 31 -8.33 17.58 -0.78
C ALA A 31 -7.56 16.88 0.31
N ILE A 32 -8.25 16.70 1.44
CA ILE A 32 -7.75 16.05 2.62
C ILE A 32 -6.95 14.88 2.11
N ASN A 33 -5.62 14.92 2.32
CA ASN A 33 -4.72 13.88 1.89
C ASN A 33 -5.42 12.55 2.18
N LEU A 34 -5.78 11.80 1.13
CA LEU A 34 -6.43 10.48 1.23
C LEU A 34 -5.47 9.42 1.78
N GLN A 35 -4.46 9.86 2.54
CA GLN A 35 -3.72 9.06 3.49
C GLN A 35 -4.70 8.68 4.60
N LEU A 36 -5.44 7.61 4.32
CA LEU A 36 -6.27 6.90 5.29
C LEU A 36 -5.49 6.62 6.60
N LEU A 37 -4.19 6.44 6.47
CA LEU A 37 -3.21 6.29 7.55
C LEU A 37 -2.35 7.55 7.63
N GLY A 38 -2.14 8.06 8.84
CA GLY A 38 -1.16 9.13 9.05
C GLY A 38 0.27 8.65 8.74
N PRO A 39 1.22 9.56 8.46
CA PRO A 39 2.58 9.19 8.03
C PRO A 39 3.29 8.21 8.97
N HIS A 40 3.11 8.38 10.28
CA HIS A 40 3.66 7.48 11.29
C HIS A 40 3.03 6.07 11.24
N GLN A 41 1.71 6.00 11.03
CA GLN A 41 1.02 4.71 10.94
C GLN A 41 1.37 3.98 9.64
N GLU A 42 1.55 4.72 8.54
CA GLU A 42 2.01 4.18 7.26
C GLU A 42 3.41 3.58 7.41
N ALA A 43 4.34 4.28 8.07
CA ALA A 43 5.69 3.80 8.32
C ALA A 43 5.74 2.52 9.18
N GLU A 44 4.96 2.48 10.27
CA GLU A 44 4.87 1.28 11.12
C GLU A 44 4.24 0.09 10.38
N LEU A 45 3.22 0.32 9.55
CA LEU A 45 2.62 -0.73 8.74
C LEU A 45 3.62 -1.28 7.71
N VAL A 46 4.40 -0.42 7.06
CA VAL A 46 5.46 -0.85 6.13
C VAL A 46 6.51 -1.68 6.86
N LYS A 47 6.98 -1.24 8.03
CA LYS A 47 7.94 -1.99 8.85
C LYS A 47 7.42 -3.38 9.23
N TYR A 48 6.14 -3.46 9.61
CA TYR A 48 5.49 -4.73 9.91
C TYR A 48 5.44 -5.66 8.69
N ILE A 49 5.06 -5.14 7.52
CA ILE A 49 5.02 -5.89 6.27
C ILE A 49 6.41 -6.41 5.89
N VAL A 50 7.45 -5.58 5.98
CA VAL A 50 8.82 -5.98 5.70
C VAL A 50 9.25 -7.13 6.62
N GLY A 51 8.94 -7.05 7.92
CA GLY A 51 9.23 -8.12 8.88
C GLY A 51 8.51 -9.44 8.56
N LEU A 52 7.30 -9.39 8.01
CA LEU A 52 6.58 -10.58 7.53
C LEU A 52 7.23 -11.17 6.28
N THR A 53 7.60 -10.34 5.30
CA THR A 53 8.30 -10.77 4.10
C THR A 53 9.64 -11.44 4.43
N GLU A 54 10.42 -10.88 5.36
CA GLU A 54 11.71 -11.44 5.78
C GLU A 54 11.57 -12.82 6.45
N ARG A 55 10.41 -13.11 7.04
CA ARG A 55 10.04 -14.43 7.58
C ARG A 55 9.50 -15.39 6.52
N GLY A 56 9.47 -15.01 5.25
CA GLY A 56 8.94 -15.83 4.16
C GLY A 56 7.41 -15.77 4.03
N LEU A 57 6.74 -14.79 4.65
CA LEU A 57 5.29 -14.60 4.61
C LEU A 57 4.93 -13.26 3.96
N PRO A 58 5.18 -13.08 2.64
CA PRO A 58 4.81 -11.84 1.96
C PRO A 58 3.27 -11.68 1.99
N PRO A 59 2.75 -10.55 2.51
CA PRO A 59 1.32 -10.38 2.65
C PRO A 59 0.65 -10.14 1.29
N THR A 60 -0.53 -10.72 1.12
CA THR A 60 -1.36 -10.46 -0.05
C THR A 60 -1.98 -9.06 0.01
N ARG A 61 -2.51 -8.58 -1.12
CA ARG A 61 -3.22 -7.29 -1.19
C ARG A 61 -4.40 -7.22 -0.19
N GLU A 62 -5.12 -8.31 -0.01
CA GLU A 62 -6.23 -8.41 0.96
C GLU A 62 -5.72 -8.33 2.41
N MET A 63 -4.58 -8.94 2.72
CA MET A 63 -3.97 -8.82 4.05
C MET A 63 -3.58 -7.38 4.36
N ILE A 64 -2.96 -6.69 3.41
CA ILE A 64 -2.60 -5.26 3.54
C ILE A 64 -3.85 -4.41 3.79
N GLN A 65 -4.95 -4.68 3.07
CA GLN A 65 -6.23 -4.01 3.27
C GLN A 65 -6.80 -4.27 4.67
N ASN A 66 -6.75 -5.52 5.14
CA ASN A 66 -7.22 -5.91 6.48
C ASN A 66 -6.40 -5.25 7.59
N PHE A 67 -5.08 -5.13 7.42
CA PHE A 67 -4.24 -4.40 8.38
C PHE A 67 -4.62 -2.92 8.44
N ALA A 68 -4.78 -2.27 7.29
CA ALA A 68 -5.22 -0.88 7.23
C ALA A 68 -6.61 -0.69 7.83
N ARG A 69 -7.55 -1.61 7.57
CA ARG A 69 -8.89 -1.64 8.18
C ARG A 69 -8.80 -1.75 9.69
N GLY A 70 -7.91 -2.59 10.22
CA GLY A 70 -7.69 -2.74 11.66
C GLY A 70 -7.18 -1.46 12.33
N VAL A 71 -6.27 -0.74 11.67
CA VAL A 71 -5.70 0.51 12.21
C VAL A 71 -6.71 1.66 12.18
N VAL A 72 -7.46 1.79 11.09
CA VAL A 72 -8.33 2.97 10.86
C VAL A 72 -9.77 2.72 11.32
N LYS A 73 -10.14 1.45 11.60
CA LYS A 73 -11.48 1.02 11.98
C LYS A 73 -12.57 1.46 10.99
N LYS A 74 -12.21 1.55 9.71
CA LYS A 74 -13.08 1.94 8.59
C LYS A 74 -12.83 1.04 7.39
N GLU A 75 -13.82 1.00 6.51
CA GLU A 75 -13.69 0.30 5.24
C GLU A 75 -12.59 0.91 4.37
N VAL A 76 -11.73 0.03 3.85
CA VAL A 76 -10.59 0.39 3.00
C VAL A 76 -10.85 -0.18 1.62
N GLY A 77 -10.84 0.65 0.59
CA GLY A 77 -11.06 0.18 -0.78
C GLY A 77 -9.78 -0.39 -1.41
N ASN A 78 -9.94 -1.25 -2.43
CA ASN A 78 -8.82 -1.80 -3.22
C ASN A 78 -7.93 -0.72 -3.86
N GLY A 79 -8.51 0.43 -4.21
CA GLY A 79 -7.76 1.56 -4.76
C GLY A 79 -6.76 2.16 -3.77
N TRP A 80 -7.05 2.11 -2.47
CA TRP A 80 -6.11 2.54 -1.44
C TRP A 80 -4.88 1.62 -1.39
N VAL A 81 -5.09 0.30 -1.47
CA VAL A 81 -3.99 -0.68 -1.48
C VAL A 81 -3.07 -0.46 -2.67
N THR A 82 -3.61 -0.21 -3.87
CA THR A 82 -2.79 0.11 -5.05
C THR A 82 -1.92 1.34 -4.81
N ARG A 83 -2.50 2.41 -4.27
CA ARG A 83 -1.75 3.65 -3.98
C ARG A 83 -0.71 3.45 -2.87
N PHE A 84 -1.03 2.68 -1.83
CA PHE A 84 -0.11 2.35 -0.75
C PHE A 84 1.11 1.58 -1.26
N VAL A 85 0.89 0.55 -2.08
CA VAL A 85 1.98 -0.23 -2.67
C VAL A 85 2.83 0.65 -3.58
N GLU A 86 2.21 1.49 -4.41
CA GLU A 86 2.95 2.38 -5.32
C GLU A 86 3.81 3.41 -4.56
N ARG A 87 3.28 4.00 -3.48
CA ARG A 87 4.04 4.94 -2.64
C ARG A 87 5.23 4.30 -1.94
N ASN A 88 5.11 3.02 -1.57
CA ASN A 88 6.12 2.30 -0.79
C ASN A 88 6.88 1.25 -1.61
N LYS A 89 6.83 1.35 -2.95
CA LYS A 89 7.35 0.35 -3.86
C LYS A 89 8.82 0.04 -3.65
N ASP A 90 9.64 1.05 -3.36
CA ASP A 90 11.08 0.89 -3.18
C ASP A 90 11.40 0.04 -1.94
N GLN A 91 10.56 0.12 -0.89
CA GLN A 91 10.71 -0.63 0.35
C GLN A 91 10.09 -2.04 0.26
N LEU A 92 9.01 -2.19 -0.50
CA LEU A 92 8.25 -3.45 -0.60
C LEU A 92 8.76 -4.38 -1.71
N ILE A 93 9.01 -3.86 -2.93
CA ILE A 93 9.39 -4.67 -4.10
C ILE A 93 10.78 -5.27 -3.92
N THR A 94 11.75 -4.48 -3.43
CA THR A 94 13.13 -4.93 -3.21
C THR A 94 13.20 -6.14 -2.27
N LYS A 95 12.28 -6.22 -1.29
CA LYS A 95 12.23 -7.30 -0.30
C LYS A 95 11.42 -8.51 -0.74
N TRP A 96 10.36 -8.32 -1.53
CA TRP A 96 9.58 -9.42 -2.09
C TRP A 96 10.41 -10.28 -3.05
N THR A 97 11.22 -9.64 -3.91
CA THR A 97 12.14 -10.33 -4.81
C THR A 97 13.19 -11.12 -4.03
N ALA A 98 13.77 -10.54 -2.97
CA ALA A 98 14.78 -11.21 -2.16
C ALA A 98 14.25 -12.46 -1.42
N GLY A 99 13.02 -12.41 -0.89
CA GLY A 99 12.39 -13.56 -0.24
C GLY A 99 12.11 -14.71 -1.21
N MET A 100 11.56 -14.40 -2.40
CA MET A 100 11.34 -15.39 -3.46
C MET A 100 12.66 -15.99 -3.97
N ASP A 101 13.68 -15.16 -4.15
CA ASP A 101 15.00 -15.60 -4.61
C ASP A 101 15.71 -16.49 -3.58
N ARG A 102 15.60 -16.17 -2.29
CA ARG A 102 16.11 -17.01 -1.21
C ARG A 102 15.43 -18.39 -1.18
N ASN A 103 14.10 -18.43 -1.31
CA ASN A 103 13.35 -19.69 -1.36
C ASN A 103 13.74 -20.52 -2.59
N ARG A 104 13.93 -19.87 -3.75
CA ARG A 104 14.42 -20.52 -4.98
C ARG A 104 15.81 -21.11 -4.77
N HIS A 105 16.75 -20.34 -4.20
CA HIS A 105 18.10 -20.83 -3.89
C HIS A 105 18.11 -22.03 -2.91
N GLN A 106 17.19 -22.07 -1.95
CA GLN A 106 17.07 -23.20 -1.02
C GLN A 106 16.43 -24.45 -1.66
N ALA A 107 15.54 -24.26 -2.65
CA ALA A 107 15.00 -25.34 -3.45
C ALA A 107 16.09 -25.92 -4.37
N ASP A 108 16.82 -25.06 -5.07
CA ASP A 108 17.92 -25.38 -5.99
C ASP A 108 19.25 -25.64 -5.25
N SER A 109 19.22 -26.31 -4.11
CA SER A 109 20.46 -26.56 -3.35
C SER A 109 21.29 -27.63 -4.03
N GLU A 110 22.52 -27.29 -4.42
CA GLU A 110 23.54 -28.19 -4.98
C GLU A 110 23.67 -29.50 -4.19
N HIS A 111 23.66 -29.42 -2.85
CA HIS A 111 23.73 -30.58 -1.96
C HIS A 111 22.62 -31.63 -2.22
N LYS A 112 21.39 -31.19 -2.52
CA LYS A 112 20.28 -32.11 -2.85
C LYS A 112 20.51 -32.77 -4.21
N TYR A 113 21.07 -32.04 -5.17
CA TYR A 113 21.39 -32.58 -6.48
C TYR A 113 22.52 -33.61 -6.39
N SER A 114 23.61 -33.32 -5.65
CA SER A 114 24.67 -34.30 -5.41
C SER A 114 24.14 -35.58 -4.77
N LEU A 115 23.33 -35.47 -3.70
CA LEU A 115 22.71 -36.64 -3.06
C LEU A 115 21.83 -37.47 -4.01
N TYR A 116 21.09 -36.83 -4.93
CA TYR A 116 20.29 -37.54 -5.93
C TYR A 116 21.16 -38.29 -6.93
N PHE A 117 22.24 -37.67 -7.41
CA PHE A 117 23.15 -38.29 -8.36
C PHE A 117 24.07 -39.36 -7.74
N ASP A 118 24.36 -39.27 -6.43
CA ASP A 118 25.10 -40.31 -5.70
C ASP A 118 24.27 -41.60 -5.49
N LEU A 119 22.94 -41.53 -5.64
CA LEU A 119 22.02 -42.67 -5.55
C LEU A 119 21.74 -43.35 -6.90
N LEU A 120 22.27 -42.80 -8.01
CA LEU A 120 22.17 -43.33 -9.38
C LEU A 120 23.43 -44.14 -9.74
#